data_AF-A0A0L1L2F6-F1
#
_entry.id   AF-A0A0L1L2F6-F1
#
_cell.length_a   1.000
_cell.length_b   1.000
_cell.length_c   1.000
_cell.angle_alpha   90.00
_cell.angle_beta   90.00
_cell.angle_gamma   90.00
#
_symmetry.space_group_name_H-M   'P 1'
#
loop_
_entity.id
_entity.type
_entity.pdbx_description
1 polymer ?
#
loop_
_entity_poly.entity_id
_entity_poly.type
_entity_poly.pdbx_seq_one_letter_code
_entity_poly.pdbx_strand_id
1 'polypeptide(L)' 'GLRARGTTGAQAACWGTHLHAAAADRLASRLGPLGFLAGELAGELPALMLELNT' A
#
# COMPACT_ATOMS: atom_id res chain seq x y z
N GLY A 1 -1.13 10.24 5.13
CA GLY A 1 -1.99 9.33 4.32
C GLY A 1 -2.60 10.07 3.15
N LEU A 2 -3.21 9.37 2.19
CA LEU A 2 -3.74 9.94 0.93
C LEU A 2 -4.67 11.14 1.14
N ARG A 3 -5.61 11.05 2.09
CA ARG A 3 -6.55 12.15 2.40
C ARG A 3 -5.83 13.43 2.83
N ALA A 4 -4.75 13.32 3.60
CA ALA A 4 -3.94 14.47 4.04
C ALA A 4 -3.15 15.12 2.90
N ARG A 5 -3.03 14.45 1.74
CA ARG A 5 -2.38 14.96 0.52
C ARG A 5 -3.38 15.57 -0.48
N GLY A 6 -4.63 15.80 -0.07
CA GLY A 6 -5.62 16.50 -0.89
C GLY A 6 -6.57 15.63 -1.71
N THR A 7 -6.46 14.29 -1.65
CA THR A 7 -7.44 13.41 -2.32
C THR A 7 -8.83 13.57 -1.71
N THR A 8 -9.89 13.38 -2.49
CA THR A 8 -11.25 13.29 -1.93
C THR A 8 -11.38 12.12 -0.97
N GLY A 9 -12.45 12.09 -0.16
CA GLY A 9 -12.72 10.95 0.73
C GLY A 9 -12.83 9.62 -0.03
N ALA A 10 -13.59 9.62 -1.14
CA ALA A 10 -13.75 8.45 -2.00
C ALA A 10 -12.42 8.00 -2.62
N GLN A 11 -11.63 8.93 -3.17
CA GLN A 11 -10.32 8.61 -3.73
C GLN A 11 -9.35 8.08 -2.66
N ALA A 12 -9.35 8.66 -1.46
CA ALA A 12 -8.50 8.21 -0.36
C ALA A 12 -8.81 6.77 0.03
N ALA A 13 -10.10 6.41 0.07
CA ALA A 13 -10.54 5.05 0.38
C ALA A 13 -10.14 4.07 -0.72
N CYS A 14 -10.47 4.37 -1.99
CA CYS A 14 -10.13 3.50 -3.12
C CYS A 14 -8.62 3.26 -3.24
N TRP A 15 -7.82 4.34 -3.27
CA TRP A 15 -6.37 4.20 -3.39
C TRP A 15 -5.73 3.65 -2.11
N GLY A 16 -6.29 3.91 -0.94
CA GLY A 16 -5.81 3.35 0.32
C GLY A 16 -5.94 1.84 0.37
N THR A 17 -7.10 1.31 -0.02
CA THR A 17 -7.34 -0.13 -0.11
C THR A 17 -6.45 -0.77 -1.19
N HIS A 18 -6.33 -0.14 -2.36
CA HIS A 18 -5.48 -0.66 -3.42
C HIS A 18 -4.00 -0.74 -3.00
N LEU A 19 -3.45 0.34 -2.42
CA LEU A 19 -2.07 0.35 -1.93
C LEU A 19 -1.83 -0.67 -0.81
N HIS A 20 -2.80 -0.86 0.08
CA HIS A 20 -2.70 -1.86 1.14
C HIS A 20 -2.60 -3.29 0.57
N ALA A 21 -3.47 -3.64 -0.38
CA ALA A 21 -3.45 -4.94 -1.03
C ALA A 21 -2.15 -5.15 -1.83
N ALA A 22 -1.70 -4.16 -2.59
CA ALA A 22 -0.46 -4.25 -3.36
C ALA A 22 0.78 -4.43 -2.46
N ALA A 23 0.82 -3.75 -1.31
CA ALA A 23 1.88 -3.95 -0.31
C ALA A 23 1.84 -5.37 0.28
N ALA A 24 0.64 -5.89 0.55
CA ALA A 24 0.46 -7.25 1.03
C ALA A 24 0.95 -8.28 0.01
N ASP A 25 0.58 -8.14 -1.26
CA ASP A 25 1.00 -9.04 -2.33
C ASP A 25 2.53 -9.04 -2.49
N ARG A 26 3.16 -7.86 -2.43
CA ARG A 26 4.61 -7.72 -2.51
C ARG A 26 5.31 -8.42 -1.34
N LEU A 27 4.86 -8.19 -0.10
CA LEU A 27 5.45 -8.83 1.07
C LEU A 27 5.23 -10.35 1.06
N ALA A 28 4.03 -10.82 0.71
CA ALA A 28 3.72 -12.24 0.57
C ALA A 28 4.63 -12.92 -0.45
N SER A 29 4.89 -12.26 -1.60
CA SER A 29 5.79 -12.77 -2.63
C SER A 29 7.24 -12.94 -2.16
N ARG A 30 7.68 -12.11 -1.20
CA ARG A 30 9.06 -12.12 -0.68
C ARG A 30 9.23 -13.05 0.52
N LEU A 31 8.25 -13.11 1.41
CA LEU A 31 8.36 -13.76 2.73
C LEU A 31 7.70 -15.15 2.78
N GLY A 32 6.83 -15.46 1.81
CA GLY A 32 6.22 -16.78 1.71
C GLY A 32 5.27 -17.11 2.88
N PRO A 33 5.17 -18.38 3.30
CA PRO A 33 4.04 -18.88 4.09
C PRO A 33 4.01 -18.40 5.55
N LEU A 34 5.12 -17.87 6.09
CA LEU A 34 5.14 -17.29 7.43
C LEU A 34 4.41 -15.93 7.48
N GLY A 35 4.18 -15.30 6.33
CA GLY A 35 3.49 -14.01 6.24
C GLY A 35 4.35 -12.83 6.66
N PHE A 36 3.68 -11.74 6.97
CA PHE A 36 4.28 -10.46 7.38
C PHE A 36 3.41 -9.78 8.43
N LEU A 37 4.02 -8.87 9.18
CA LEU A 37 3.33 -8.06 10.17
C LEU A 37 2.62 -6.89 9.50
N ALA A 38 1.49 -6.48 10.06
CA ALA A 38 0.76 -5.30 9.59
C ALA A 38 1.63 -4.03 9.55
N GLY A 39 2.61 -3.92 10.45
CA GLY A 39 3.57 -2.80 10.49
C GLY A 39 4.54 -2.77 9.31
N GLU A 40 4.82 -3.90 8.67
CA GLU A 40 5.77 -3.99 7.54
C GLU A 40 5.17 -3.41 6.25
N LEU A 41 3.85 -3.43 6.11
CA LEU A 41 3.14 -2.86 4.95
C LEU A 41 3.52 -1.40 4.70
N ALA A 42 3.72 -0.61 5.77
CA ALA A 42 4.06 0.80 5.66
C ALA A 42 5.40 1.04 4.93
N GLY A 43 6.33 0.07 5.00
CA GLY A 43 7.62 0.15 4.31
C GLY A 43 7.51 0.03 2.79
N GLU A 44 6.48 -0.64 2.28
CA GLU A 44 6.27 -0.84 0.83
C GLU A 44 5.56 0.36 0.16
N LEU A 45 4.82 1.16 0.94
CA LEU A 45 3.96 2.23 0.40
C LEU A 45 4.70 3.30 -0.42
N PRO A 46 5.88 3.82 -0.02
CA PRO A 46 6.55 4.86 -0.81
C PRO A 46 6.95 4.40 -2.22
N ALA A 47 7.46 3.17 -2.36
CA ALA A 47 7.85 2.62 -3.66
C ALA A 47 6.64 2.37 -4.55
N LEU A 48 5.59 1.74 -4.00
CA LEU A 48 4.32 1.52 -4.72
C LEU A 48 3.69 2.82 -5.21
N MET A 49 3.69 3.87 -4.38
CA MET A 49 3.18 5.17 -4.78
C MET A 49 3.96 5.80 -5.94
N LEU A 50 5.28 5.57 -6.01
CA LEU A 50 6.11 6.04 -7.12
C LEU A 50 5.81 5.25 -8.40
N GLU A 51 5.70 3.92 -8.29
CA GLU A 51 5.40 3.02 -9.41
C GLU A 51 4.02 3.31 -10.04
N LEU A 52 3.01 3.57 -9.22
CA LEU A 52 1.63 3.84 -9.66
C LEU A 52 1.40 5.28 -10.13
N ASN A 53 2.42 6.14 -10.06
CA ASN A 53 2.37 7.51 -10.57
C ASN A 53 2.83 7.61 -12.04
N THR A 54 2.86 6.47 -12.73
CA THR A 54 3.15 6.33 -14.17
C THR A 54 1.86 6.33 -14.98
#